data_AF-A0A7L3GUH8-F1
#
_entry.id   AF-A0A7L3GUH8-F1
#
_cell.length_a   1.000
_cell.length_b   1.000
_cell.length_c   1.000
_cell.angle_alpha   90.00
_cell.angle_beta   90.00
_cell.angle_gamma   90.00
#
_symmetry.space_group_name_H-M   'P 1'
#
loop_
_entity.id
_entity.type
_entity.pdbx_description
1 polymer ?
#
loop_
_entity_poly.entity_id
_entity_poly.type
_entity_poly.pdbx_seq_one_letter_code
_entity_poly.pdbx_strand_id
1 'polypeptide(L)'
;RMSSGIQIKPKTAVQKSKTSPLPCSPEPVAKPQPKPSDKLNPKTIDPFGAHSRPPSAFAAIYAKGGIPCRLVHGSVKHRLQWECLPETVPFDPLLVTLAEGLRETKHPYTFVSKEGFKELLMVEGATEKAIPLLPRLVPVLKAALV
;
A
#
# COMPACT_ATOMS: atom_id res chain seq x y z
N ARG A 1 -4.38 15.22 -62.28
CA ARG A 1 -4.23 14.23 -63.38
C ARG A 1 -3.48 13.04 -62.78
N MET A 2 -3.96 11.80 -62.67
CA MET A 2 -5.18 11.11 -63.09
C MET A 2 -5.55 10.07 -62.03
N SER A 3 -6.84 9.75 -61.97
CA SER A 3 -7.45 8.65 -61.22
C SER A 3 -6.95 7.27 -61.66
N SER A 4 -7.07 6.26 -60.77
CA SER A 4 -7.81 5.01 -61.04
C SER A 4 -7.88 4.15 -59.77
N GLY A 5 -9.09 3.76 -59.40
CA GLY A 5 -9.37 2.76 -58.36
C GLY A 5 -9.74 1.41 -58.96
N ILE A 6 -9.79 0.36 -58.13
CA ILE A 6 -10.54 -0.89 -58.32
C ILE A 6 -10.97 -1.40 -56.93
N GLN A 7 -12.21 -1.85 -56.86
CA GLN A 7 -12.98 -2.37 -55.71
C GLN A 7 -13.08 -3.92 -55.77
N ILE A 8 -13.80 -4.54 -54.80
CA ILE A 8 -14.42 -5.90 -54.81
C ILE A 8 -13.48 -7.05 -54.29
N LYS A 9 -13.78 -7.97 -53.35
CA LYS A 9 -14.90 -8.37 -52.45
C LYS A 9 -14.35 -9.36 -51.37
N PRO A 10 -15.09 -9.66 -50.28
CA PRO A 10 -14.71 -10.59 -49.21
C PRO A 10 -15.08 -12.06 -49.55
N LYS A 11 -14.33 -13.02 -48.99
CA LYS A 11 -14.65 -14.46 -49.03
C LYS A 11 -15.20 -14.94 -47.68
N THR A 12 -16.48 -15.31 -47.71
CA THR A 12 -17.22 -16.07 -46.71
C THR A 12 -16.84 -17.55 -46.79
N ALA A 13 -16.62 -18.21 -45.65
CA ALA A 13 -16.53 -19.67 -45.56
C ALA A 13 -17.33 -20.18 -44.35
N VAL A 14 -18.62 -20.44 -44.63
CA VAL A 14 -19.45 -21.59 -44.22
C VAL A 14 -19.20 -22.18 -42.82
N GLN A 15 -20.05 -21.79 -41.88
CA GLN A 15 -20.41 -22.58 -40.70
C GLN A 15 -21.22 -23.81 -41.11
N LYS A 16 -20.85 -24.99 -40.60
CA LYS A 16 -21.58 -26.25 -40.80
C LYS A 16 -22.29 -26.62 -39.50
N SER A 17 -23.61 -26.51 -39.51
CA SER A 17 -24.54 -26.92 -38.46
C SER A 17 -24.67 -28.45 -38.42
N LYS A 18 -24.68 -29.04 -37.22
CA LYS A 18 -25.32 -30.34 -36.94
C LYS A 18 -25.96 -30.32 -35.54
N THR A 19 -27.22 -30.73 -35.51
CA THR A 19 -28.17 -30.74 -34.38
C THR A 19 -28.09 -32.06 -33.58
N SER A 20 -28.04 -31.93 -32.24
CA SER A 20 -28.64 -32.66 -31.07
C SER A 20 -29.01 -34.17 -31.14
N PRO A 21 -29.17 -34.95 -30.03
CA PRO A 21 -29.56 -34.57 -28.65
C PRO A 21 -28.75 -35.24 -27.49
N LEU A 22 -28.74 -34.72 -26.25
CA LEU A 22 -29.64 -35.08 -25.14
C LEU A 22 -29.35 -34.20 -23.90
N PRO A 23 -30.33 -33.96 -22.99
CA PRO A 23 -30.18 -33.13 -21.80
C PRO A 23 -29.68 -33.97 -20.62
N CYS A 24 -28.58 -33.56 -19.98
CA CYS A 24 -28.24 -34.04 -18.65
C CYS A 24 -28.64 -32.94 -17.65
N SER A 25 -29.58 -33.28 -16.77
CA SER A 25 -30.17 -32.40 -15.76
C SER A 25 -29.12 -31.62 -14.95
N PRO A 26 -29.41 -30.39 -14.49
CA PRO A 26 -28.65 -29.83 -13.40
C PRO A 26 -28.99 -30.63 -12.14
N GLU A 27 -28.09 -31.52 -11.71
CA GLU A 27 -28.13 -31.95 -10.31
C GLU A 27 -28.02 -30.69 -9.45
N PRO A 28 -28.86 -30.52 -8.42
CA PRO A 28 -28.65 -29.45 -7.47
C PRO A 28 -27.30 -29.73 -6.83
N VAL A 29 -26.33 -28.83 -7.00
CA VAL A 29 -25.06 -28.85 -6.27
C VAL A 29 -25.41 -29.01 -4.79
N ALA A 30 -25.28 -30.24 -4.29
CA ALA A 30 -25.59 -30.55 -2.91
C ALA A 30 -24.64 -29.69 -2.08
N LYS A 31 -25.22 -28.73 -1.36
CA LYS A 31 -24.47 -27.92 -0.40
C LYS A 31 -23.71 -28.92 0.50
N PRO A 32 -22.41 -28.73 0.72
CA PRO A 32 -21.63 -29.62 1.58
C PRO A 32 -22.38 -29.80 2.90
N GLN A 33 -22.71 -31.04 3.24
CA GLN A 33 -23.33 -31.35 4.53
C GLN A 33 -22.38 -30.85 5.62
N PRO A 34 -22.86 -30.01 6.56
CA PRO A 34 -21.98 -29.43 7.58
C PRO A 34 -21.37 -30.55 8.39
N LYS A 35 -20.04 -30.64 8.36
CA LYS A 35 -19.31 -31.65 9.11
C LYS A 35 -19.46 -31.32 10.60
N PRO A 36 -19.49 -32.32 11.51
CA PRO A 36 -19.44 -32.04 12.95
C PRO A 36 -18.26 -31.14 13.34
N SER A 37 -17.15 -31.18 12.58
CA SER A 37 -16.00 -30.30 12.73
C SER A 37 -16.31 -28.81 12.50
N ASP A 38 -17.34 -28.48 11.71
CA ASP A 38 -17.75 -27.08 11.49
C ASP A 38 -18.33 -26.43 12.76
N LYS A 39 -18.84 -27.25 13.70
CA LYS A 39 -19.26 -26.80 15.04
C LYS A 39 -18.08 -26.60 15.99
N LEU A 40 -16.91 -27.13 15.64
CA LEU A 40 -15.68 -27.13 16.42
C LEU A 40 -14.58 -26.28 15.77
N ASN A 41 -14.92 -25.36 14.86
CA ASN A 41 -14.00 -24.35 14.38
C ASN A 41 -14.12 -23.13 15.31
N PRO A 42 -13.42 -23.07 16.46
CA PRO A 42 -13.20 -21.77 17.07
C PRO A 42 -12.54 -20.91 15.99
N LYS A 43 -12.88 -19.62 15.92
CA LYS A 43 -12.19 -18.70 15.01
C LYS A 43 -10.70 -18.78 15.36
N THR A 44 -9.94 -19.58 14.62
CA THR A 44 -8.49 -19.64 14.79
C THR A 44 -7.99 -18.27 14.44
N ILE A 45 -7.59 -17.51 15.47
CA ILE A 45 -6.95 -16.22 15.28
C ILE A 45 -5.67 -16.54 14.53
N ASP A 46 -5.51 -15.98 13.35
CA ASP A 46 -4.25 -16.03 12.62
C ASP A 46 -3.38 -14.86 13.11
N PRO A 47 -2.41 -15.10 14.01
CA PRO A 47 -1.54 -14.04 14.51
C PRO A 47 -0.64 -13.46 13.42
N PHE A 48 -0.50 -14.12 12.26
CA PHE A 48 0.32 -13.69 11.12
C PHE A 48 -0.52 -13.20 9.93
N GLY A 49 -1.84 -13.15 10.08
CA GLY A 49 -2.74 -12.69 9.05
C GLY A 49 -2.52 -11.22 8.69
N ALA A 50 -2.75 -10.85 7.43
CA ALA A 50 -2.69 -9.46 7.01
C ALA A 50 -3.87 -8.68 7.61
N HIS A 51 -3.59 -7.78 8.55
CA HIS A 51 -4.59 -6.91 9.14
C HIS A 51 -4.75 -5.66 8.28
N SER A 52 -5.95 -5.40 7.75
CA SER A 52 -6.25 -4.14 7.07
C SER A 52 -6.22 -3.01 8.09
N ARG A 53 -5.36 -2.01 7.86
CA ARG A 53 -5.19 -0.86 8.77
C ARG A 53 -5.81 0.38 8.16
N PRO A 54 -6.45 1.23 8.98
CA PRO A 54 -6.84 2.56 8.53
C PRO A 54 -5.59 3.37 8.13
N PRO A 55 -5.73 4.33 7.20
CA PRO A 55 -4.64 5.23 6.84
C PRO A 55 -4.05 5.92 8.08
N SER A 56 -2.72 5.97 8.19
CA SER A 56 -2.08 6.67 9.31
C SER A 56 -2.28 8.19 9.23
N ALA A 57 -2.13 8.87 10.37
CA ALA A 57 -2.09 10.33 10.39
C ALA A 57 -0.91 10.84 9.55
N PHE A 58 0.22 10.11 9.52
CA PHE A 58 1.35 10.41 8.63
C PHE A 58 0.93 10.49 7.17
N ALA A 59 0.22 9.49 6.66
CA ALA A 59 -0.22 9.46 5.26
C ALA A 59 -1.11 10.68 4.93
N ALA A 60 -2.02 11.04 5.85
CA ALA A 60 -2.87 12.22 5.70
C ALA A 60 -2.07 13.53 5.72
N ILE A 61 -1.08 13.66 6.62
CA ILE A 61 -0.23 14.85 6.74
C ILE A 61 0.66 14.99 5.51
N TYR A 62 1.25 13.89 5.04
CA TYR A 62 2.07 13.88 3.83
C TYR A 62 1.26 14.27 2.59
N ALA A 63 0.05 13.72 2.41
CA ALA A 63 -0.82 14.06 1.29
C ALA A 63 -1.22 15.56 1.27
N LYS A 64 -1.23 16.21 2.44
CA LYS A 64 -1.48 17.66 2.59
C LYS A 64 -0.22 18.52 2.45
N GLY A 65 0.96 17.92 2.30
CA GLY A 65 2.25 18.65 2.26
C GLY A 65 2.72 19.16 3.62
N GLY A 66 2.28 18.56 4.73
CA GLY A 66 2.64 19.00 6.08
C GLY A 66 4.00 18.50 6.58
N ILE A 67 4.71 17.68 5.81
CA ILE A 67 6.06 17.21 6.12
C ILE A 67 7.07 18.10 5.37
N PRO A 68 8.03 18.75 6.04
CA PRO A 68 8.95 19.72 5.44
C PRO A 68 10.09 19.06 4.66
N CYS A 69 9.76 18.06 3.84
CA CYS A 69 10.70 17.39 2.95
C CYS A 69 10.03 16.93 1.65
N ARG A 70 10.86 16.74 0.63
CA ARG A 70 10.43 16.28 -0.69
C ARG A 70 11.21 15.04 -1.08
N LEU A 71 10.50 14.11 -1.72
CA LEU A 71 11.11 12.95 -2.33
C LEU A 71 11.78 13.37 -3.64
N VAL A 72 13.11 13.28 -3.69
CA VAL A 72 13.88 13.51 -4.91
C VAL A 72 14.19 12.17 -5.56
N HIS A 73 13.66 11.96 -6.76
CA HIS A 73 13.92 10.77 -7.56
C HIS A 73 15.27 10.86 -8.27
N GLY A 74 16.31 10.29 -7.68
CA GLY A 74 17.60 10.11 -8.36
C GLY A 74 17.62 8.91 -9.29
N SER A 75 18.59 8.85 -10.21
CA SER A 75 18.75 7.76 -11.18
C SER A 75 19.13 6.41 -10.56
N VAL A 76 19.82 6.43 -9.41
CA VAL A 76 20.29 5.22 -8.70
C VAL A 76 19.70 5.13 -7.30
N LYS A 77 19.65 6.27 -6.58
CA LYS A 77 19.11 6.34 -5.22
C LYS A 77 18.15 7.51 -5.08
N HIS A 78 17.03 7.24 -4.41
CA HIS A 78 16.13 8.29 -3.95
C HIS A 78 16.73 8.97 -2.71
N ARG A 79 16.44 10.25 -2.55
CA ARG A 79 16.88 11.03 -1.38
C ARG A 79 15.75 11.92 -0.90
N LEU A 80 15.79 12.27 0.37
CA LEU A 80 14.97 13.36 0.88
C LEU A 80 15.71 14.69 0.72
N GLN A 81 14.98 15.68 0.24
CA GLN A 81 15.41 17.07 0.27
C GLN A 81 14.55 17.80 1.31
N TRP A 82 15.17 18.26 2.37
CA TRP A 82 14.51 19.06 3.40
C TRP A 82 14.34 20.50 2.93
N GLU A 83 13.23 21.12 3.32
CA GLU A 83 12.97 22.54 3.01
C GLU A 83 13.86 23.49 3.83
N CYS A 84 14.27 23.05 5.02
CA CYS A 84 15.24 23.72 5.88
C CYS A 84 16.32 22.74 6.36
N LEU A 85 17.38 23.24 6.98
CA LEU A 85 18.45 22.40 7.50
C LEU A 85 17.88 21.43 8.55
N PRO A 86 18.16 20.11 8.47
CA PRO A 86 17.65 19.11 9.40
C PRO A 86 17.88 19.45 10.88
N GLU A 87 18.98 20.13 11.17
CA GLU A 87 19.35 20.62 12.52
C GLU A 87 18.37 21.64 13.09
N THR A 88 17.75 22.44 12.22
CA THR A 88 16.83 23.52 12.60
C THR A 88 15.37 23.08 12.62
N VAL A 89 15.06 21.89 12.08
CA VAL A 89 13.70 21.38 11.99
C VAL A 89 13.17 21.07 13.40
N PRO A 90 11.95 21.52 13.76
CA PRO A 90 11.34 21.15 15.03
C PRO A 90 10.97 19.66 15.06
N PHE A 91 11.36 18.97 16.12
CA PHE A 91 11.08 17.53 16.30
C PHE A 91 9.61 17.27 16.70
N ASP A 92 8.95 18.19 17.40
CA ASP A 92 7.53 18.08 17.74
C ASP A 92 6.71 18.91 16.74
N PRO A 93 5.68 18.36 16.07
CA PRO A 93 5.21 16.96 16.10
C PRO A 93 5.86 16.04 15.07
N LEU A 94 6.86 16.53 14.35
CA LEU A 94 7.38 15.89 13.15
C LEU A 94 7.94 14.48 13.39
N LEU A 95 8.80 14.30 14.40
CA LEU A 95 9.43 13.01 14.70
C LEU A 95 8.39 11.95 15.05
N VAL A 96 7.38 12.32 15.84
CA VAL A 96 6.25 11.44 16.20
C VAL A 96 5.43 11.09 14.96
N THR A 97 5.19 12.07 14.09
CA THR A 97 4.46 11.89 12.83
C THR A 97 5.21 10.93 11.89
N LEU A 98 6.52 11.09 11.75
CA LEU A 98 7.36 10.20 10.94
C LEU A 98 7.42 8.78 11.53
N ALA A 99 7.48 8.65 12.86
CA ALA A 99 7.42 7.37 13.55
C ALA A 99 6.10 6.64 13.25
N GLU A 100 4.97 7.37 13.18
CA GLU A 100 3.68 6.77 12.84
C GLU A 100 3.67 6.22 11.42
N GLY A 101 4.33 6.92 10.49
CA GLY A 101 4.53 6.50 9.12
C GLY A 101 5.38 5.24 8.95
N LEU A 102 6.07 4.74 9.98
CA LEU A 102 6.85 3.50 9.88
C LEU A 102 5.98 2.26 9.65
N ARG A 103 4.69 2.33 9.98
CA ARG A 103 3.71 1.26 9.69
C ARG A 103 3.25 1.24 8.24
N GLU A 104 3.55 2.27 7.45
CA GLU A 104 3.10 2.35 6.06
C GLU A 104 3.78 1.29 5.22
N THR A 105 3.04 0.76 4.23
CA THR A 105 3.52 -0.29 3.32
C THR A 105 3.55 0.17 1.87
N LYS A 106 3.03 1.36 1.58
CA LYS A 106 2.94 1.91 0.22
C LYS A 106 4.05 2.94 -0.03
N HIS A 107 4.66 2.87 -1.21
CA HIS A 107 5.52 3.94 -1.71
C HIS A 107 4.64 5.14 -2.15
N PRO A 108 5.03 6.42 -1.90
CA PRO A 108 6.30 6.89 -1.33
C PRO A 108 6.36 6.96 0.20
N TYR A 109 5.24 6.71 0.89
CA TYR A 109 5.11 6.87 2.34
C TYR A 109 6.16 6.09 3.13
N THR A 110 6.41 4.83 2.76
CA THR A 110 7.44 3.96 3.35
C THR A 110 8.83 4.57 3.35
N PHE A 111 9.21 5.23 2.25
CA PHE A 111 10.54 5.79 2.08
C PHE A 111 10.67 7.09 2.87
N VAL A 112 9.67 7.98 2.74
CA VAL A 112 9.68 9.27 3.42
C VAL A 112 9.67 9.12 4.93
N SER A 113 8.87 8.19 5.48
CA SER A 113 8.82 7.96 6.92
C SER A 113 10.16 7.40 7.44
N LYS A 114 10.72 6.38 6.77
CA LYS A 114 11.96 5.73 7.19
C LYS A 114 13.17 6.65 7.10
N GLU A 115 13.42 7.24 5.94
CA GLU A 115 14.58 8.12 5.76
C GLU A 115 14.39 9.41 6.57
N GLY A 116 13.18 9.97 6.63
CA GLY A 116 12.93 11.19 7.41
C GLY A 116 13.17 10.97 8.91
N PHE A 117 12.66 9.86 9.45
CA PHE A 117 12.87 9.49 10.86
C PHE A 117 14.36 9.27 11.16
N LYS A 118 15.07 8.57 10.27
CA LYS A 118 16.51 8.30 10.40
C LYS A 118 17.34 9.58 10.31
N GLU A 119 17.13 10.42 9.31
CA GLU A 119 17.90 11.65 9.10
C GLU A 119 17.71 12.63 10.27
N LEU A 120 16.50 12.75 10.82
CA LEU A 120 16.27 13.54 12.04
C LEU A 120 17.04 12.98 13.24
N LEU A 121 17.07 11.66 13.44
CA LEU A 121 17.80 11.08 14.58
C LEU A 121 19.33 11.09 14.43
N MET A 122 19.84 11.32 13.22
CA MET A 122 21.28 11.45 12.95
C MET A 122 21.83 12.88 13.10
N VAL A 123 20.95 13.85 13.30
CA VAL A 123 21.31 15.26 13.53
C VAL A 123 22.02 15.44 14.88
N GLU A 124 22.95 16.40 14.94
CA GLU A 124 23.58 16.79 16.20
C GLU A 124 22.54 17.38 17.18
N GLY A 125 22.56 16.93 18.42
CA GLY A 125 21.57 17.32 19.42
C GLY A 125 20.20 16.63 19.28
N ALA A 126 20.09 15.58 18.46
CA ALA A 126 18.84 14.84 18.29
C ALA A 126 18.35 14.16 19.57
N THR A 127 19.27 13.69 20.42
CA THR A 127 18.96 13.00 21.68
C THR A 127 18.16 13.89 22.61
N GLU A 128 18.63 15.12 22.83
CA GLU A 128 18.03 16.12 23.70
C GLU A 128 16.63 16.53 23.20
N LYS A 129 16.45 16.59 21.88
CA LYS A 129 15.17 16.90 21.23
C LYS A 129 14.19 15.71 21.24
N ALA A 130 14.70 14.47 21.18
CA ALA A 130 13.89 13.26 21.11
C ALA A 130 13.43 12.75 22.48
N ILE A 131 14.24 12.92 23.54
CA ILE A 131 13.92 12.45 24.90
C ILE A 131 12.53 12.92 25.37
N PRO A 132 12.15 14.21 25.25
CA PRO A 132 10.83 14.69 25.66
C PRO A 132 9.66 14.02 24.91
N LEU A 133 9.93 13.49 23.70
CA LEU A 133 8.93 12.89 22.83
C LEU A 133 8.77 11.38 23.03
N LEU A 134 9.67 10.74 23.79
CA LEU A 134 9.65 9.29 24.04
C LEU A 134 8.29 8.76 24.53
N PRO A 135 7.56 9.42 25.46
CA PRO A 135 6.25 8.94 25.90
C PRO A 135 5.23 8.83 24.77
N ARG A 136 5.34 9.69 23.74
CA ARG A 136 4.49 9.69 22.54
C ARG A 136 5.03 8.75 21.46
N LEU A 137 6.35 8.57 21.36
CA LEU A 137 7.00 7.69 20.38
C LEU A 137 6.78 6.21 20.68
N VAL A 138 6.93 5.77 21.94
CA VAL A 138 6.83 4.36 22.33
C VAL A 138 5.53 3.68 21.85
N PRO A 139 4.32 4.23 22.09
CA PRO A 139 3.09 3.59 21.62
C PRO A 139 2.99 3.55 20.09
N VAL A 140 3.50 4.58 19.41
CA VAL A 140 3.49 4.68 17.95
C VAL A 140 4.41 3.63 17.32
N LEU A 141 5.62 3.47 17.87
CA LEU A 141 6.58 2.45 17.45
C LEU A 141 6.05 1.04 17.71
N LYS A 142 5.45 0.79 18.88
CA LYS A 142 4.81 -0.49 19.19
C LYS A 142 3.73 -0.84 18.15
N ALA A 143 2.90 0.12 17.77
CA ALA A 143 1.85 -0.07 16.77
C ALA A 143 2.39 -0.30 15.34
N ALA A 144 3.66 0.00 15.07
CA ALA A 144 4.30 -0.28 13.78
C ALA A 144 4.91 -1.69 13.70
N LEU A 145 5.14 -2.35 14.84
CA LEU A 145 5.72 -3.71 14.91
C LEU A 145 4.67 -4.82 14.91
N VAL A 146 3.51 -4.55 15.51
CA VAL A 146 2.33 -5.41 15.45
C VAL A 146 1.72 -5.28 14.09
#